data_AF-A0A8T0JGB1-F1
#
_entry.id   AF-A0A8T0JGB1-F1
#
_cell.length_a   1.000
_cell.length_b   1.000
_cell.length_c   1.000
_cell.angle_alpha   90.00
_cell.angle_beta   90.00
_cell.angle_gamma   90.00
#
_symmetry.space_group_name_H-M   'P 1'
#
loop_
_entity.id
_entity.type
_entity.pdbx_description
1 polymer ?
#
loop_
_entity_poly.entity_id
_entity_poly.type
_entity_poly.pdbx_seq_one_letter_code
_entity_poly.pdbx_strand_id
1 'polypeptide(L)'
;MAYNAFFLTVVAIVRTLASVTLAEPVPVAPILDVSFLNRSTFPPGFLFGTASAAYQSSCFHDLVYYWDLRFVEPLTSGKYPKSMRSLVGNRLPEFSQQQMKLVNGSFDFIGLNYYTSNYATHAPQLGTVKPNYNTDANTNLTIAERNGIPIGVDEFNDPTLSLEESLLDTLRIDYHYRHLFYLHSAISEIRNQLCGLQEWLEAISKTLCKMV
;
A
#
# COMPACT_ATOMS: atom_id res chain seq x y z
N MET A 1 8.56 36.32 -59.50
CA MET A 1 9.03 36.11 -58.11
C MET A 1 7.90 35.90 -57.07
N ALA A 2 6.61 36.03 -57.42
CA ALA A 2 5.50 35.85 -56.46
C ALA A 2 5.04 34.38 -56.25
N TYR A 3 5.29 33.48 -57.21
CA TYR A 3 4.82 32.09 -57.17
C TYR A 3 5.53 31.23 -56.10
N ASN A 4 6.80 31.51 -55.82
CA ASN A 4 7.58 30.78 -54.82
C ASN A 4 7.18 31.11 -53.38
N ALA A 5 6.71 32.33 -53.10
CA ALA A 5 6.28 32.72 -51.75
C ALA A 5 4.95 32.06 -51.35
N PHE A 6 4.04 31.86 -52.32
CA PHE A 6 2.77 31.17 -52.10
C PHE A 6 2.99 29.66 -51.86
N PHE A 7 3.89 29.04 -52.61
CA PHE A 7 4.19 27.61 -52.43
C PHE A 7 4.85 27.33 -51.08
N LEU A 8 5.77 28.21 -50.64
CA LEU A 8 6.44 28.08 -49.34
C LEU A 8 5.49 28.31 -48.15
N THR A 9 4.52 29.22 -48.29
CA THR A 9 3.53 29.46 -47.23
C THR A 9 2.52 28.31 -47.11
N VAL A 10 2.08 27.72 -48.22
CA VAL A 10 1.21 26.54 -48.20
C VAL A 10 1.93 25.33 -47.59
N VAL A 11 3.20 25.08 -47.94
CA VAL A 11 3.98 23.98 -47.37
C VAL A 11 4.22 24.17 -45.85
N ALA A 12 4.41 25.41 -45.39
CA ALA A 12 4.53 25.72 -43.97
C ALA A 12 3.24 25.45 -43.19
N ILE A 13 2.07 25.78 -43.76
CA ILE A 13 0.75 25.53 -43.15
C ILE A 13 0.43 24.03 -43.11
N VAL A 14 0.79 23.26 -44.15
CA VAL A 14 0.62 21.80 -44.15
C VAL A 14 1.52 21.14 -43.10
N ARG A 15 2.73 21.67 -42.86
CA ARG A 15 3.62 21.17 -41.80
C ARG A 15 3.14 21.51 -40.38
N THR A 16 2.47 22.64 -40.16
CA THR A 16 1.93 22.98 -38.83
C THR A 16 0.62 22.23 -38.53
N LEU A 17 -0.19 21.91 -39.54
CA LEU A 17 -1.40 21.09 -39.38
C LEU A 17 -1.10 19.61 -39.12
N ALA A 18 0.03 19.08 -39.62
CA ALA A 18 0.41 17.69 -39.42
C ALA A 18 0.88 17.34 -37.98
N SER A 19 1.05 18.35 -37.11
CA SER A 19 1.53 18.16 -35.73
C SER A 19 0.42 18.11 -34.68
N VAL A 20 -0.85 18.12 -35.09
CA VAL A 20 -1.97 17.87 -34.17
C VAL A 20 -2.14 16.36 -34.04
N THR A 21 -1.34 15.74 -33.19
CA THR A 21 -1.64 14.39 -32.70
C THR A 21 -2.89 14.49 -31.85
N LEU A 22 -4.01 13.98 -32.36
CA LEU A 22 -5.16 13.68 -31.51
C LEU A 22 -4.67 12.68 -30.47
N ALA A 23 -4.65 13.09 -29.20
CA ALA A 23 -4.42 12.18 -28.10
C ALA A 23 -5.48 11.08 -28.22
N GLU A 24 -5.04 9.84 -28.45
CA GLU A 24 -5.99 8.73 -28.45
C GLU A 24 -6.66 8.69 -27.08
N PRO A 25 -8.00 8.53 -27.02
CA PRO A 25 -8.68 8.40 -25.75
C PRO A 25 -8.05 7.20 -25.02
N VAL A 26 -7.43 7.47 -23.87
CA VAL A 26 -6.93 6.42 -22.99
C VAL A 26 -8.09 5.46 -22.77
N PRO A 27 -7.95 4.16 -23.11
CA PRO A 27 -9.04 3.21 -22.92
C PRO A 27 -9.38 3.21 -21.43
N VAL A 28 -10.52 3.82 -21.10
CA VAL A 28 -11.10 3.77 -19.76
C VAL A 28 -11.33 2.29 -19.51
N ALA A 29 -10.55 1.71 -18.60
CA ALA A 29 -10.71 0.31 -18.23
C ALA A 29 -12.20 0.08 -17.90
N PRO A 30 -12.80 -1.04 -18.34
CA PRO A 30 -14.20 -1.31 -18.05
C PRO A 30 -14.39 -1.21 -16.54
N ILE A 31 -15.42 -0.46 -16.12
CA ILE A 31 -15.86 -0.37 -14.73
C ILE A 31 -15.96 -1.80 -14.24
N LEU A 32 -15.03 -2.22 -13.37
CA LEU A 32 -15.12 -3.52 -12.71
C LEU A 32 -16.43 -3.48 -11.95
N ASP A 33 -17.38 -4.29 -12.39
CA ASP A 33 -18.61 -4.51 -11.69
C ASP A 33 -18.27 -5.20 -10.36
N VAL A 34 -18.06 -4.42 -9.31
CA VAL A 34 -17.72 -4.93 -7.97
C VAL A 34 -18.94 -5.49 -7.25
N SER A 35 -20.10 -5.61 -7.90
CA SER A 35 -21.28 -6.27 -7.32
C SER A 35 -21.01 -7.73 -6.93
N PHE A 36 -19.99 -8.36 -7.53
CA PHE A 36 -19.53 -9.71 -7.14
C PHE A 36 -18.75 -9.73 -5.81
N LEU A 37 -18.23 -8.60 -5.32
CA LEU A 37 -17.51 -8.52 -4.04
C LEU A 37 -18.51 -8.54 -2.86
N ASN A 38 -19.04 -9.71 -2.56
CA ASN A 38 -19.86 -9.97 -1.38
C ASN A 38 -19.00 -10.58 -0.26
N ARG A 39 -19.31 -10.31 1.02
CA ARG A 39 -18.69 -10.96 2.19
C ARG A 39 -18.57 -12.48 2.06
N SER A 40 -19.55 -13.12 1.39
CA SER A 40 -19.57 -14.56 1.13
C SER A 40 -18.58 -15.05 0.06
N THR A 41 -17.99 -14.16 -0.75
CA THR A 41 -16.97 -14.53 -1.75
C THR A 41 -15.57 -14.73 -1.17
N PHE A 42 -15.41 -14.43 0.12
CA PHE A 42 -14.15 -14.59 0.83
C PHE A 42 -14.18 -15.84 1.72
N PRO A 43 -13.09 -16.65 1.74
CA PRO A 43 -12.98 -17.79 2.64
C PRO A 43 -13.31 -17.43 4.10
N PRO A 44 -13.85 -18.36 4.92
CA PRO A 44 -13.91 -18.17 6.36
C PRO A 44 -12.51 -17.85 6.91
N GLY A 45 -12.34 -16.69 7.56
CA GLY A 45 -11.03 -16.20 8.04
C GLY A 45 -10.27 -15.30 7.06
N PHE A 46 -10.85 -14.99 5.90
CA PHE A 46 -10.26 -14.10 4.91
C PHE A 46 -10.26 -12.63 5.37
N LEU A 47 -9.13 -11.93 5.21
CA LEU A 47 -8.82 -10.68 5.94
C LEU A 47 -8.93 -9.42 5.06
N PHE A 48 -9.63 -8.41 5.58
CA PHE A 48 -9.64 -7.05 5.04
C PHE A 48 -8.94 -6.11 6.01
N GLY A 49 -7.98 -5.36 5.48
CA GLY A 49 -7.07 -4.59 6.27
C GLY A 49 -6.23 -3.65 5.41
N THR A 50 -5.35 -2.89 6.04
CA THR A 50 -5.39 -1.46 5.94
C THR A 50 -4.01 -1.04 6.58
N ALA A 51 -2.92 -1.11 5.82
CA ALA A 51 -1.55 -0.79 6.25
C ALA A 51 -1.12 0.65 5.94
N SER A 52 -0.08 1.20 6.58
CA SER A 52 0.79 2.12 5.84
C SER A 52 1.83 1.27 5.15
N ALA A 53 1.80 1.17 3.82
CA ALA A 53 2.88 0.49 3.10
C ALA A 53 4.11 1.41 3.02
N ALA A 54 5.31 0.87 2.87
CA ALA A 54 6.49 1.69 2.57
C ALA A 54 7.26 1.04 1.43
N TYR A 55 7.65 1.83 0.43
CA TYR A 55 8.37 1.29 -0.72
C TYR A 55 9.84 1.03 -0.39
N GLN A 56 10.33 -0.13 -0.87
CA GLN A 56 11.61 -0.75 -0.50
C GLN A 56 12.84 0.12 -0.77
N SER A 57 13.62 0.30 0.29
CA SER A 57 15.08 0.38 0.30
C SER A 57 15.53 -0.55 1.45
N SER A 58 16.74 -1.09 1.40
CA SER A 58 17.29 -2.20 2.21
C SER A 58 17.10 -2.18 3.75
N CYS A 59 16.47 -1.16 4.32
CA CYS A 59 16.04 -1.03 5.72
C CYS A 59 14.53 -1.26 5.96
N PHE A 60 13.78 -1.79 4.99
CA PHE A 60 12.34 -2.09 5.12
C PHE A 60 12.02 -3.00 6.32
N HIS A 61 12.95 -3.90 6.68
CA HIS A 61 12.80 -4.79 7.84
C HIS A 61 12.77 -4.06 9.18
N ASP A 62 13.24 -2.81 9.27
CA ASP A 62 13.26 -2.10 10.56
C ASP A 62 12.03 -1.21 10.76
N LEU A 63 11.52 -0.59 9.68
CA LEU A 63 10.41 0.37 9.78
C LEU A 63 9.04 -0.29 10.02
N VAL A 64 8.66 -1.27 9.20
CA VAL A 64 7.38 -1.99 9.33
C VAL A 64 7.34 -2.74 10.67
N TYR A 65 8.49 -3.28 11.08
CA TYR A 65 8.64 -3.95 12.37
C TYR A 65 8.58 -3.00 13.56
N TYR A 66 8.84 -1.72 13.36
CA TYR A 66 8.82 -0.74 14.45
C TYR A 66 7.42 -0.15 14.66
N TRP A 67 6.73 0.30 13.60
CA TRP A 67 5.49 1.05 13.75
C TRP A 67 4.23 0.19 13.84
N ASP A 68 4.10 -0.80 12.97
CA ASP A 68 2.91 -1.65 12.92
C ASP A 68 3.07 -2.85 13.86
N LEU A 69 4.23 -3.51 13.82
CA LEU A 69 4.47 -4.71 14.64
C LEU A 69 4.63 -4.42 16.13
N ARG A 70 4.80 -3.16 16.56
CA ARG A 70 4.80 -2.85 18.01
C ARG A 70 3.49 -3.23 18.71
N PHE A 71 2.38 -3.28 17.97
CA PHE A 71 1.08 -3.68 18.50
C PHE A 71 0.75 -5.11 18.11
N VAL A 72 1.10 -5.53 16.90
CA VAL A 72 0.78 -6.88 16.41
C VAL A 72 1.65 -7.96 17.08
N GLU A 73 2.94 -7.73 17.29
CA GLU A 73 3.84 -8.74 17.87
C GLU A 73 3.47 -9.09 19.34
N PRO A 74 3.09 -8.12 20.21
CA PRO A 74 2.54 -8.47 21.52
C PRO A 74 1.28 -9.32 21.45
N LEU A 75 0.40 -9.07 20.47
CA LEU A 75 -0.82 -9.84 20.30
C LEU A 75 -0.53 -11.30 19.91
N THR A 76 0.55 -11.59 19.18
CA THR A 76 0.87 -12.95 18.72
C THR A 76 1.88 -13.69 19.59
N SER A 77 2.73 -12.97 20.32
CA SER A 77 3.85 -13.54 21.09
C SER A 77 3.88 -13.12 22.56
N GLY A 78 3.05 -12.14 22.95
CA GLY A 78 3.09 -11.50 24.26
C GLY A 78 4.30 -10.59 24.48
N LYS A 79 5.10 -10.29 23.44
CA LYS A 79 6.34 -9.49 23.55
C LYS A 79 6.42 -8.43 22.46
N TYR A 80 7.11 -7.33 22.77
CA TYR A 80 7.48 -6.34 21.75
C TYR A 80 8.53 -6.90 20.77
N PRO A 81 8.56 -6.38 19.51
CA PRO A 81 9.55 -6.74 18.51
C PRO A 81 10.99 -6.58 18.99
N LYS A 82 11.89 -7.48 18.58
CA LYS A 82 13.30 -7.46 18.99
C LYS A 82 13.98 -6.12 18.67
N SER A 83 13.76 -5.59 17.46
CA SER A 83 14.29 -4.29 17.03
C SER A 83 13.85 -3.16 17.97
N MET A 84 12.57 -3.09 18.30
CA MET A 84 12.02 -2.10 19.21
C MET A 84 12.65 -2.19 20.60
N ARG A 85 12.81 -3.40 21.16
CA ARG A 85 13.47 -3.58 22.48
C ARG A 85 14.92 -3.11 22.45
N SER A 86 15.65 -3.39 21.37
CA SER A 86 17.05 -2.97 21.21
C SER A 86 17.19 -1.46 21.00
N LEU A 87 16.30 -0.83 20.24
CA LEU A 87 16.36 0.59 19.91
C LEU A 87 15.85 1.49 21.04
N VAL A 88 14.75 1.10 21.69
CA VAL A 88 14.10 1.90 22.74
C VAL A 88 14.74 1.66 24.11
N GLY A 89 15.19 0.42 24.36
CA GLY A 89 15.81 0.02 25.63
C GLY A 89 14.91 0.29 26.83
N ASN A 90 15.48 0.87 27.88
CA ASN A 90 14.85 1.06 29.19
C ASN A 90 13.61 1.98 29.18
N ARG A 91 13.34 2.71 28.09
CA ARG A 91 12.11 3.52 27.94
C ARG A 91 10.89 2.65 27.59
N LEU A 92 11.11 1.43 27.12
CA LEU A 92 10.06 0.50 26.75
C LEU A 92 9.62 -0.28 28.00
N PRO A 93 8.34 -0.19 28.42
CA PRO A 93 7.85 -1.00 29.52
C PRO A 93 7.92 -2.49 29.20
N GLU A 94 8.24 -3.30 30.20
CA GLU A 94 8.18 -4.75 30.08
C GLU A 94 6.84 -5.29 30.58
N PHE A 95 6.30 -6.27 29.87
CA PHE A 95 5.11 -6.97 30.33
C PHE A 95 5.47 -7.94 31.46
N SER A 96 4.70 -7.90 32.55
CA SER A 96 4.71 -8.98 33.53
C SER A 96 4.19 -10.28 32.90
N GLN A 97 4.53 -11.43 33.50
CA GLN A 97 4.07 -12.73 33.01
C GLN A 97 2.54 -12.83 32.91
N GLN A 98 1.80 -12.16 33.80
CA GLN A 98 0.34 -12.11 33.75
C GLN A 98 -0.15 -11.28 32.56
N GLN A 99 0.43 -10.12 32.32
CA GLN A 99 0.09 -9.26 31.18
C GLN A 99 0.40 -9.95 29.85
N MET A 100 1.54 -10.63 29.74
CA MET A 100 1.90 -11.39 28.54
C MET A 100 0.83 -12.42 28.18
N LYS A 101 0.32 -13.15 29.19
CA LYS A 101 -0.76 -14.14 28.99
C LYS A 101 -2.09 -13.50 28.58
N LEU A 102 -2.36 -12.29 29.05
CA LEU A 102 -3.59 -11.57 28.72
C LEU A 102 -3.58 -10.99 27.31
N VAL A 103 -2.42 -10.56 26.81
CA VAL A 103 -2.28 -9.94 25.48
C VAL A 103 -2.05 -10.98 24.39
N ASN A 104 -1.34 -12.06 24.69
CA ASN A 104 -1.08 -13.11 23.70
C ASN A 104 -2.39 -13.82 23.30
N GLY A 105 -2.74 -13.75 22.03
CA GLY A 105 -3.97 -14.29 21.46
C GLY A 105 -5.21 -13.45 21.78
N SER A 106 -5.06 -12.21 22.27
CA SER A 106 -6.20 -11.36 22.66
C SER A 106 -6.88 -10.67 21.47
N PHE A 107 -7.13 -11.42 20.41
CA PHE A 107 -7.79 -10.93 19.19
C PHE A 107 -8.46 -12.09 18.45
N ASP A 108 -9.65 -11.84 17.91
CA ASP A 108 -10.33 -12.76 16.99
C ASP A 108 -10.04 -12.42 15.53
N PHE A 109 -9.82 -11.12 15.25
CA PHE A 109 -9.46 -10.58 13.95
C PHE A 109 -8.62 -9.31 14.13
N ILE A 110 -7.78 -9.01 13.14
CA ILE A 110 -7.00 -7.79 13.09
C ILE A 110 -7.58 -6.92 11.98
N GLY A 111 -8.22 -5.82 12.38
CA GLY A 111 -8.48 -4.70 11.50
C GLY A 111 -7.20 -3.89 11.33
N LEU A 112 -7.00 -3.36 10.14
CA LEU A 112 -5.83 -2.55 9.83
C LEU A 112 -6.39 -1.14 9.39
N ASN A 113 -5.60 -0.04 9.32
CA ASN A 113 -5.80 1.34 8.72
C ASN A 113 -4.84 1.72 7.49
N TYR A 114 -5.28 1.75 6.20
CA TYR A 114 -4.53 2.06 4.95
C TYR A 114 -5.05 3.29 4.25
N TYR A 115 -4.11 4.19 4.00
CA TYR A 115 -4.38 5.43 3.29
C TYR A 115 -3.33 5.72 2.23
N THR A 116 -2.05 5.51 2.55
CA THR A 116 -0.93 5.82 1.65
C THR A 116 0.27 4.93 1.93
N SER A 117 1.33 5.10 1.14
CA SER A 117 2.65 4.55 1.43
C SER A 117 3.68 5.64 1.69
N ASN A 118 4.79 5.34 2.36
CA ASN A 118 5.91 6.27 2.53
C ASN A 118 7.23 5.71 1.97
N TYR A 119 8.21 6.57 1.68
CA TYR A 119 9.59 6.10 1.48
C TYR A 119 10.37 6.21 2.77
N ALA A 120 11.24 5.24 3.00
CA ALA A 120 12.03 5.14 4.21
C ALA A 120 13.51 5.01 3.86
N THR A 121 14.36 5.77 4.55
CA THR A 121 15.81 5.62 4.47
C THR A 121 16.41 5.52 5.86
N HIS A 122 17.56 4.84 5.98
CA HIS A 122 18.25 4.72 7.26
C HIS A 122 18.72 6.09 7.77
N ALA A 123 18.49 6.36 9.05
CA ALA A 123 18.94 7.56 9.72
C ALA A 123 19.62 7.18 11.05
N PRO A 124 20.96 7.21 11.12
CA PRO A 124 21.66 6.89 12.37
C PRO A 124 21.38 7.95 13.43
N GLN A 125 21.24 7.54 14.69
CA GLN A 125 21.03 8.49 15.78
C GLN A 125 22.29 9.33 15.99
N LEU A 126 22.12 10.66 15.91
CA LEU A 126 23.13 11.61 16.36
C LEU A 126 23.06 11.61 17.89
N GLY A 127 24.07 11.05 18.56
CA GLY A 127 24.11 10.83 20.02
C GLY A 127 24.00 12.10 20.89
N THR A 128 23.83 13.26 20.28
CA THR A 128 23.57 14.56 20.91
C THR A 128 22.08 14.83 21.14
N VAL A 129 21.18 14.10 20.46
CA VAL A 129 19.73 14.32 20.54
C VAL A 129 19.09 13.33 21.51
N LYS A 130 18.25 13.84 22.42
CA LYS A 130 17.45 12.99 23.31
C LYS A 130 16.53 12.09 22.48
N PRO A 131 16.60 10.75 22.61
CA PRO A 131 15.73 9.85 21.87
C PRO A 131 14.26 10.13 22.16
N ASN A 132 13.45 10.09 21.12
CA ASN A 132 12.00 10.25 21.19
C ASN A 132 11.31 9.31 20.21
N TYR A 133 9.98 9.23 20.34
CA TYR A 133 9.10 8.41 19.52
C TYR A 133 9.47 8.42 18.03
N ASN A 134 9.59 9.60 17.42
CA ASN A 134 9.82 9.73 15.97
C ASN A 134 11.21 9.27 15.52
N THR A 135 12.19 9.33 16.42
CA THR A 135 13.59 9.01 16.12
C THR A 135 13.97 7.57 16.44
N ASP A 136 13.16 6.87 17.23
CA ASP A 136 13.50 5.55 17.77
C ASP A 136 13.63 4.48 16.69
N ALA A 137 12.95 4.64 15.56
CA ALA A 137 13.04 3.71 14.43
C ALA A 137 14.36 3.85 13.65
N ASN A 138 15.17 4.90 13.87
CA ASN A 138 16.38 5.20 13.09
C ASN A 138 16.12 5.29 11.58
N THR A 139 15.01 5.95 11.22
CA THR A 139 14.58 6.09 9.84
C THR A 139 14.13 7.52 9.53
N ASN A 140 14.48 8.01 8.35
CA ASN A 140 13.88 9.20 7.76
C ASN A 140 12.75 8.79 6.82
N LEU A 141 11.58 9.40 7.01
CA LEU A 141 10.41 9.19 6.17
C LEU A 141 10.25 10.33 5.17
N THR A 142 9.99 9.98 3.92
CA THR A 142 9.51 10.90 2.89
C THR A 142 8.03 10.61 2.66
N ILE A 143 7.19 11.59 3.01
CA ILE A 143 5.74 11.40 3.16
C ILE A 143 4.87 12.16 2.15
N ALA A 144 5.42 13.19 1.50
CA ALA A 144 4.64 14.06 0.60
C ALA A 144 4.99 13.83 -0.88
N GLU A 145 6.28 13.85 -1.22
CA GLU A 145 6.74 13.72 -2.59
C GLU A 145 8.12 13.05 -2.65
N ARG A 146 8.41 12.34 -3.73
CA ARG A 146 9.74 11.83 -4.04
C ARG A 146 10.10 12.23 -5.46
N ASN A 147 11.21 12.96 -5.62
CA ASN A 147 11.70 13.44 -6.93
C ASN A 147 10.63 14.23 -7.71
N GLY A 148 9.81 15.03 -7.02
CA GLY A 148 8.70 15.79 -7.62
C GLY A 148 7.47 14.96 -7.98
N ILE A 149 7.42 13.67 -7.62
CA ILE A 149 6.25 12.81 -7.77
C ILE A 149 5.54 12.71 -6.41
N PRO A 150 4.27 13.14 -6.30
CA PRO A 150 3.49 13.02 -5.07
C PRO A 150 3.36 11.57 -4.60
N ILE A 151 3.33 11.39 -3.29
CA ILE A 151 3.18 10.10 -2.64
C ILE A 151 1.76 9.99 -2.11
N GLY A 152 1.00 9.04 -2.66
CA GLY A 152 -0.42 8.87 -2.32
C GLY A 152 -1.32 9.82 -3.13
N VAL A 153 -2.58 9.90 -2.70
CA VAL A 153 -3.57 10.83 -3.26
C VAL A 153 -3.91 11.82 -2.16
N ASP A 154 -3.66 13.10 -2.42
CA ASP A 154 -4.10 14.20 -1.57
C ASP A 154 -5.28 14.89 -2.24
N GLU A 155 -6.39 14.96 -1.53
CA GLU A 155 -7.62 15.53 -2.06
C GLU A 155 -7.73 16.98 -1.59
N PHE A 156 -7.26 17.90 -2.45
CA PHE A 156 -7.32 19.31 -2.15
C PHE A 156 -8.79 19.78 -2.16
N ASN A 157 -9.27 20.23 -1.00
CA ASN A 157 -10.61 20.80 -0.89
C ASN A 157 -10.61 22.22 -1.45
N ASP A 158 -11.15 22.41 -2.65
CA ASP A 158 -11.32 23.71 -3.28
C ASP A 158 -12.72 24.28 -2.99
N PRO A 159 -12.86 25.26 -2.08
CA PRO A 159 -14.15 25.84 -1.73
C PRO A 159 -14.74 26.74 -2.83
N THR A 160 -14.01 26.99 -3.92
CA THR A 160 -14.46 27.85 -5.03
C THR A 160 -15.28 27.08 -6.08
N LEU A 161 -15.24 25.75 -6.04
CA LEU A 161 -15.99 24.89 -6.96
C LEU A 161 -17.50 24.94 -6.66
N SER A 162 -18.30 24.87 -7.72
CA SER A 162 -19.75 24.66 -7.60
C SER A 162 -20.06 23.24 -7.13
N LEU A 163 -21.27 23.01 -6.62
CA LEU A 163 -21.72 21.67 -6.21
C LEU A 163 -21.60 20.65 -7.36
N GLU A 164 -21.93 21.05 -8.60
CA GLU A 164 -21.83 20.17 -9.77
C GLU A 164 -20.39 19.76 -10.06
N GLU A 165 -19.45 20.70 -9.96
CA GLU A 165 -18.01 20.43 -10.14
C GLU A 165 -17.43 19.58 -9.00
N SER A 166 -17.81 19.86 -7.75
CA SER A 166 -17.40 19.06 -6.60
C SER A 166 -17.92 17.61 -6.65
N LEU A 167 -19.05 17.37 -7.32
CA LEU A 167 -19.57 16.01 -7.52
C LEU A 167 -18.80 15.24 -8.60
N LEU A 168 -18.01 15.90 -9.46
CA LEU A 168 -17.15 15.27 -10.46
C LEU A 168 -15.81 14.81 -9.87
N ASP A 169 -15.89 14.00 -8.82
CA ASP A 169 -14.76 13.56 -8.02
C ASP A 169 -14.04 12.33 -8.62
N THR A 170 -13.38 12.56 -9.73
CA THR A 170 -12.65 11.52 -10.47
C THR A 170 -11.45 10.96 -9.69
N LEU A 171 -10.80 11.77 -8.84
CA LEU A 171 -9.62 11.36 -8.07
C LEU A 171 -9.98 10.36 -6.97
N ARG A 172 -11.04 10.62 -6.20
CA ARG A 172 -11.50 9.67 -5.16
C ARG A 172 -12.05 8.38 -5.78
N ILE A 173 -12.74 8.48 -6.91
CA ILE A 173 -13.22 7.31 -7.66
C ILE A 173 -12.02 6.44 -8.10
N ASP A 174 -10.99 7.03 -8.72
CA ASP A 174 -9.78 6.29 -9.13
C ASP A 174 -9.02 5.72 -7.93
N TYR A 175 -8.90 6.47 -6.83
CA TYR A 175 -8.30 6.01 -5.59
C TYR A 175 -8.99 4.74 -5.08
N HIS A 176 -10.31 4.77 -4.88
CA HIS A 176 -11.04 3.61 -4.39
C HIS A 176 -11.01 2.44 -5.37
N TYR A 177 -11.15 2.71 -6.66
CA TYR A 177 -11.08 1.69 -7.70
C TYR A 177 -9.75 0.92 -7.65
N ARG A 178 -8.62 1.63 -7.63
CA ARG A 178 -7.29 1.01 -7.56
C ARG A 178 -7.09 0.23 -6.26
N HIS A 179 -7.48 0.78 -5.12
CA HIS A 179 -7.35 0.09 -3.83
C HIS A 179 -8.16 -1.20 -3.80
N LEU A 180 -9.42 -1.17 -4.23
CA LEU A 180 -10.28 -2.35 -4.28
C LEU A 180 -9.78 -3.38 -5.30
N PHE A 181 -9.25 -2.93 -6.44
CA PHE A 181 -8.66 -3.81 -7.45
C PHE A 181 -7.44 -4.57 -6.92
N TYR A 182 -6.47 -3.87 -6.32
CA TYR A 182 -5.26 -4.51 -5.78
C TYR A 182 -5.56 -5.38 -4.57
N LEU A 183 -6.50 -4.94 -3.73
CA LEU A 183 -7.01 -5.75 -2.64
C LEU A 183 -7.59 -7.05 -3.19
N HIS A 184 -8.60 -7.00 -4.07
CA HIS A 184 -9.16 -8.20 -4.70
C HIS A 184 -8.12 -9.12 -5.36
N SER A 185 -7.09 -8.53 -6.00
CA SER A 185 -5.98 -9.27 -6.59
C SER A 185 -5.17 -10.03 -5.53
N ALA A 186 -4.78 -9.36 -4.44
CA ALA A 186 -4.05 -9.97 -3.33
C ALA A 186 -4.88 -11.08 -2.65
N ILE A 187 -6.19 -10.87 -2.48
CA ILE A 187 -7.13 -11.85 -1.96
C ILE A 187 -7.13 -13.12 -2.82
N SER A 188 -7.24 -12.93 -4.13
CA SER A 188 -7.27 -14.02 -5.10
C SER A 188 -5.97 -14.80 -5.11
N GLU A 189 -4.84 -14.11 -5.02
CA GLU A 189 -3.51 -14.72 -4.94
C GLU A 189 -3.35 -15.58 -3.67
N ILE A 190 -3.69 -15.03 -2.50
CA ILE A 190 -3.63 -15.76 -1.23
C ILE A 190 -4.52 -17.00 -1.27
N ARG A 191 -5.75 -16.87 -1.79
CA ARG A 191 -6.66 -18.02 -1.94
C ARG A 191 -6.04 -19.11 -2.81
N ASN A 192 -5.45 -18.74 -3.94
CA ASN A 192 -4.82 -19.71 -4.84
C ASN A 192 -3.62 -20.40 -4.17
N GLN A 193 -2.81 -19.68 -3.39
CA GLN A 193 -1.70 -20.26 -2.63
C GLN A 193 -2.20 -21.25 -1.57
N LEU A 194 -3.26 -20.92 -0.82
CA LEU A 194 -3.84 -21.79 0.19
C LEU A 194 -4.48 -23.06 -0.42
N CYS A 195 -5.22 -22.91 -1.52
CA CYS A 195 -5.78 -24.05 -2.25
C CYS A 195 -4.67 -24.98 -2.77
N GLY A 196 -3.60 -24.42 -3.35
CA GLY A 196 -2.46 -25.21 -3.80
C GLY A 196 -1.74 -25.94 -2.67
N LEU A 197 -1.60 -25.31 -1.49
CA LEU A 197 -1.04 -25.96 -0.30
C LEU A 197 -1.91 -27.12 0.17
N GLN A 198 -3.23 -26.96 0.14
CA GLN A 198 -4.17 -27.99 0.57
C GLN A 198 -4.17 -29.19 -0.39
N GLU A 199 -4.18 -28.95 -1.70
CA GLU A 199 -4.02 -30.01 -2.71
C GLU A 199 -2.69 -30.75 -2.55
N TRP A 200 -1.61 -30.03 -2.24
CA TRP A 200 -0.29 -30.61 -1.99
C TRP A 200 -0.26 -31.49 -0.73
N LEU A 201 -0.89 -31.05 0.37
CA LEU A 201 -1.03 -31.84 1.60
C LEU A 201 -1.87 -33.11 1.37
N GLU A 202 -2.95 -33.02 0.59
CA GLU A 202 -3.76 -34.18 0.21
C GLU A 202 -2.99 -35.17 -0.66
N ALA A 203 -2.16 -34.68 -1.58
CA ALA A 203 -1.29 -35.51 -2.42
C ALA A 203 -0.23 -36.27 -1.60
N ILE A 204 0.38 -35.61 -0.62
CA ILE A 204 1.32 -36.25 0.33
C ILE A 204 0.61 -37.31 1.17
N SER A 205 -0.55 -36.98 1.75
CA SER A 205 -1.34 -37.92 2.54
C SER A 205 -1.69 -39.19 1.75
N LYS A 206 -2.16 -39.04 0.50
CA LYS A 206 -2.45 -40.17 -0.39
C LYS A 206 -1.22 -40.99 -0.77
N THR A 207 -0.06 -40.35 -0.91
CA THR A 207 1.20 -41.03 -1.23
C THR A 207 1.72 -41.82 -0.04
N LEU A 208 1.68 -41.25 1.16
CA LEU A 208 2.06 -41.94 2.40
C LEU A 208 1.12 -43.11 2.72
N CYS A 209 -0.20 -42.98 2.46
CA CYS A 209 -1.15 -44.09 2.62
C CYS A 209 -0.94 -45.26 1.65
N LYS A 210 -0.21 -45.06 0.54
CA LYS A 210 0.15 -46.14 -0.39
C LYS A 210 1.48 -46.83 -0.03
N MET A 211 2.22 -46.27 0.93
CA MET A 211 3.51 -46.79 1.40
C MET A 211 3.39 -47.63 2.69
N VAL A 212 2.17 -47.78 3.22
CA VAL A 212 1.81 -48.66 4.34
C VAL A 212 0.92 -49.77 3.82
#